data_AF-A0A150V3W1-F1
#
_entry.id   AF-A0A150V3W1-F1
#
_cell.length_a   1.000
_cell.length_b   1.000
_cell.length_c   1.000
_cell.angle_alpha   90.00
_cell.angle_beta   90.00
_cell.angle_gamma   90.00
#
_symmetry.space_group_name_H-M   'P 1'
#
loop_
_entity.id
_entity.type
_entity.pdbx_description
1 polymer ?
#
loop_
_entity_poly.entity_id
_entity_poly.type
_entity_poly.pdbx_seq_one_letter_code
_entity_poly.pdbx_strand_id
1 'polypeptide(L)'
;MNGIPILEDENDLFHVVQEHADPLGDVFGSEPTSPTLAGREQQDAPGRALTEVQELSDIPRLRSIHVTNGYREGIGTGKEKHMQGGFDEGYGLGAELGLKVGWCLGVLDGIYHALPSTAPSNRIASKSAVDQLIISREDVRKLQSDAEAEMSLQNLFSQNYFHTDYTWRFDVPESQKDADDITFETIAAAHPLVKKWVEQVTEISRRLGLNLQ
;
A
#
# COMPACT_ATOMS: atom_id res chain seq x y z
N MET A 1 -41.83 -22.93 -47.34
CA MET A 1 -43.30 -22.91 -47.13
C MET A 1 -43.55 -23.17 -45.66
N ASN A 2 -43.67 -22.10 -44.85
CA ASN A 2 -44.93 -21.55 -44.30
C ASN A 2 -45.07 -22.05 -42.84
N GLY A 3 -45.22 -21.27 -41.77
CA GLY A 3 -45.40 -19.83 -41.54
C GLY A 3 -46.25 -19.60 -40.26
N ILE A 4 -45.72 -18.78 -39.32
CA ILE A 4 -46.36 -17.83 -38.34
C ILE A 4 -47.35 -18.37 -37.26
N PRO A 5 -47.57 -17.72 -36.06
CA PRO A 5 -47.87 -16.27 -35.81
C PRO A 5 -47.04 -15.56 -34.69
N ILE A 6 -46.65 -14.27 -34.80
CA ILE A 6 -47.22 -12.98 -34.26
C ILE A 6 -47.37 -12.90 -32.72
N LEU A 7 -46.84 -11.82 -32.10
CA LEU A 7 -47.40 -10.91 -31.06
C LEU A 7 -46.28 -9.90 -30.66
N GLU A 8 -46.33 -8.63 -31.10
CA GLU A 8 -46.81 -7.45 -30.32
C GLU A 8 -45.99 -7.21 -29.04
N ASP A 9 -45.05 -6.25 -29.07
CA ASP A 9 -45.17 -4.85 -28.63
C ASP A 9 -44.60 -4.71 -27.20
N GLU A 10 -44.28 -3.49 -26.77
CA GLU A 10 -43.63 -3.11 -25.49
C GLU A 10 -42.09 -3.00 -25.55
N ASN A 11 -41.60 -1.88 -26.06
CA ASN A 11 -40.39 -1.30 -25.50
C ASN A 11 -40.59 0.21 -25.35
N ASP A 12 -41.47 0.54 -24.40
CA ASP A 12 -41.70 1.89 -23.92
C ASP A 12 -40.73 2.19 -22.78
N LEU A 13 -40.21 3.43 -22.78
CA LEU A 13 -39.56 4.12 -21.66
C LEU A 13 -38.31 3.47 -21.05
N PHE A 14 -37.14 4.10 -21.23
CA PHE A 14 -36.57 4.97 -20.20
C PHE A 14 -35.45 5.83 -20.79
N HIS A 15 -35.72 7.12 -20.77
CA HIS A 15 -34.82 8.22 -21.06
C HIS A 15 -33.72 8.25 -20.00
N VAL A 16 -32.48 7.93 -20.37
CA VAL A 16 -31.30 8.32 -19.56
C VAL A 16 -30.40 9.14 -20.46
N VAL A 17 -30.68 10.45 -20.48
CA VAL A 17 -29.64 11.44 -20.77
C VAL A 17 -28.72 11.38 -19.58
N GLN A 18 -27.62 10.65 -19.73
CA GLN A 18 -26.53 10.73 -18.77
C GLN A 18 -25.77 12.01 -19.09
N GLU A 19 -26.25 13.13 -18.57
CA GLU A 19 -25.40 14.31 -18.36
C GLU A 19 -24.26 13.86 -17.47
N HIS A 20 -23.10 13.62 -18.08
CA HIS A 20 -21.88 13.49 -17.33
C HIS A 20 -21.49 14.91 -16.89
N ALA A 21 -22.11 15.40 -15.82
CA ALA A 21 -21.65 16.59 -15.13
C ALA A 21 -20.24 16.27 -14.61
N ASP A 22 -19.24 16.88 -15.23
CA ASP A 22 -17.84 16.76 -14.82
C ASP A 22 -17.69 17.51 -13.49
N PRO A 23 -17.48 16.82 -12.35
CA PRO A 23 -17.48 17.45 -11.02
C PRO A 23 -16.26 18.35 -10.78
N LEU A 24 -15.38 18.49 -11.78
CA LEU A 24 -14.19 19.35 -11.74
C LEU A 24 -14.24 20.49 -12.79
N GLY A 25 -15.29 20.56 -13.60
CA GLY A 25 -15.41 21.54 -14.68
C GLY A 25 -15.84 22.95 -14.23
N ASP A 26 -16.45 23.08 -13.04
CA ASP A 26 -17.07 24.32 -12.56
C ASP A 26 -16.26 25.06 -11.48
N VAL A 27 -14.92 24.90 -11.47
CA VAL A 27 -14.04 25.59 -10.51
C VAL A 27 -13.12 26.60 -11.19
N PHE A 28 -12.90 26.47 -12.51
CA PHE A 28 -11.97 27.32 -13.24
C PHE A 28 -12.57 27.81 -14.58
N GLY A 29 -13.41 28.84 -14.50
CA GLY A 29 -13.65 29.75 -15.64
C GLY A 29 -15.05 29.73 -16.22
N SER A 30 -16.03 30.29 -15.49
CA SER A 30 -17.12 30.97 -16.17
C SER A 30 -16.56 32.29 -16.72
N GLU A 31 -16.38 32.36 -18.04
CA GLU A 31 -16.08 33.60 -18.76
C GLU A 31 -17.09 34.69 -18.32
N PRO A 32 -16.68 35.93 -18.02
CA PRO A 32 -17.65 36.98 -17.79
C PRO A 32 -18.38 37.25 -19.11
N THR A 33 -19.69 37.03 -19.13
CA THR A 33 -20.58 37.47 -20.22
C THR A 33 -20.23 38.92 -20.56
N SER A 34 -19.69 39.13 -21.75
CA SER A 34 -19.30 40.45 -22.24
C SER A 34 -20.50 41.39 -22.23
N PRO A 35 -20.41 42.62 -21.69
CA PRO A 35 -21.50 43.58 -21.78
C PRO A 35 -21.59 44.09 -23.22
N THR A 36 -22.69 43.75 -23.91
CA THR A 36 -23.04 44.34 -25.19
C THR A 36 -23.51 45.78 -24.97
N LEU A 37 -22.60 46.76 -25.14
CA LEU A 37 -22.94 48.17 -25.25
C LEU A 37 -23.48 48.46 -26.66
N ALA A 38 -24.81 48.45 -26.81
CA ALA A 38 -25.47 49.00 -27.99
C ALA A 38 -25.53 50.53 -27.90
N GLY A 39 -24.97 51.20 -28.91
CA GLY A 39 -25.49 52.46 -29.45
C GLY A 39 -25.31 53.73 -28.64
N ARG A 40 -24.47 54.63 -29.15
CA ARG A 40 -24.11 55.96 -28.67
C ARG A 40 -24.83 57.04 -29.49
N GLU A 41 -25.47 58.00 -28.83
CA GLU A 41 -25.76 59.37 -29.33
C GLU A 41 -25.65 60.34 -28.11
N GLN A 42 -24.48 60.87 -27.77
CA GLN A 42 -23.82 62.09 -28.26
C GLN A 42 -24.56 63.41 -27.95
N GLN A 43 -24.10 64.13 -26.93
CA GLN A 43 -24.01 65.61 -26.89
C GLN A 43 -23.14 66.13 -25.72
N ASP A 44 -21.98 66.68 -26.11
CA ASP A 44 -21.26 67.89 -25.66
C ASP A 44 -20.88 68.18 -24.18
N ALA A 45 -19.55 68.32 -24.02
CA ALA A 45 -18.80 69.41 -23.35
C ALA A 45 -17.82 68.99 -22.22
N PRO A 46 -16.67 69.70 -22.09
CA PRO A 46 -15.39 69.10 -21.69
C PRO A 46 -15.04 69.38 -20.22
N GLY A 47 -14.61 68.34 -19.50
CA GLY A 47 -14.26 68.48 -18.10
C GLY A 47 -13.26 67.42 -17.65
N ARG A 48 -11.98 67.84 -17.68
CA ARG A 48 -10.86 67.30 -16.88
C ARG A 48 -10.44 65.85 -17.17
N ALA A 49 -9.25 65.76 -17.77
CA ALA A 49 -8.35 64.65 -17.62
C ALA A 49 -8.17 64.29 -16.13
N LEU A 50 -8.76 63.18 -15.73
CA LEU A 50 -8.15 62.18 -14.87
C LEU A 50 -8.28 60.91 -15.72
N THR A 51 -7.32 60.56 -16.56
CA THR A 51 -6.23 59.67 -16.13
C THR A 51 -6.62 58.81 -14.92
N GLU A 52 -7.75 58.10 -14.98
CA GLU A 52 -7.96 56.85 -14.22
C GLU A 52 -7.06 55.76 -14.83
N VAL A 53 -5.77 56.05 -14.91
CA VAL A 53 -4.73 55.04 -14.89
C VAL A 53 -4.21 55.13 -13.47
N GLN A 54 -4.81 54.42 -12.52
CA GLN A 54 -4.13 54.21 -11.25
C GLN A 54 -4.71 52.96 -10.55
N GLU A 55 -4.23 51.82 -11.03
CA GLU A 55 -4.11 50.58 -10.27
C GLU A 55 -5.42 50.05 -9.68
N LEU A 56 -6.22 49.33 -10.50
CA LEU A 56 -7.04 48.22 -9.98
C LEU A 56 -6.05 47.32 -9.23
N SER A 57 -5.96 47.55 -7.91
CA SER A 57 -4.91 47.02 -7.09
C SER A 57 -4.84 45.52 -7.31
N ASP A 58 -3.72 45.00 -7.83
CA ASP A 58 -3.52 43.55 -7.98
C ASP A 58 -3.38 42.85 -6.62
N ILE A 59 -3.40 43.62 -5.52
CA ILE A 59 -3.23 43.16 -4.14
C ILE A 59 -4.25 42.09 -3.71
N PRO A 60 -5.56 42.15 -4.05
CA PRO A 60 -6.50 41.07 -3.74
C PRO A 60 -6.21 39.79 -4.54
N ARG A 61 -5.80 39.92 -5.81
CA ARG A 61 -5.44 38.78 -6.67
C ARG A 61 -4.13 38.13 -6.23
N LEU A 62 -3.12 38.93 -5.92
CA LEU A 62 -1.85 38.46 -5.35
C LEU A 62 -2.06 37.81 -4.00
N ARG A 63 -2.95 38.33 -3.15
CA ARG A 63 -3.31 37.70 -1.88
C ARG A 63 -4.02 36.36 -2.09
N SER A 64 -4.99 36.26 -3.01
CA SER A 64 -5.64 34.97 -3.27
C SER A 64 -4.64 33.95 -3.81
N ILE A 65 -3.77 34.34 -4.74
CA ILE A 65 -2.69 33.49 -5.25
C ILE A 65 -1.75 33.05 -4.12
N HIS A 66 -1.31 33.96 -3.25
CA HIS A 66 -0.41 33.64 -2.14
C HIS A 66 -1.10 32.73 -1.11
N VAL A 67 -2.37 32.98 -0.77
CA VAL A 67 -3.12 32.16 0.17
C VAL A 67 -3.33 30.76 -0.39
N THR A 68 -3.74 30.63 -1.65
CA THR A 68 -3.92 29.33 -2.30
C THR A 68 -2.59 28.60 -2.45
N ASN A 69 -1.54 29.28 -2.89
CA ASN A 69 -0.21 28.67 -3.03
C ASN A 69 0.37 28.28 -1.67
N GLY A 70 0.28 29.15 -0.66
CA GLY A 70 0.76 28.88 0.70
C GLY A 70 -0.02 27.78 1.40
N TYR A 71 -1.33 27.63 1.15
CA TYR A 71 -2.11 26.48 1.63
C TYR A 71 -1.67 25.18 0.96
N ARG A 72 -1.48 25.19 -0.37
CA ARG A 72 -0.99 24.02 -1.12
C ARG A 72 0.42 23.63 -0.68
N GLU A 73 1.31 24.60 -0.54
CA GLU A 73 2.67 24.43 -0.05
C GLU A 73 2.65 23.92 1.39
N GLY A 74 1.83 24.49 2.27
CA GLY A 74 1.71 24.03 3.66
C GLY A 74 1.26 22.57 3.78
N ILE A 75 0.29 22.14 2.97
CA ILE A 75 -0.17 20.74 2.93
C ILE A 75 0.89 19.82 2.31
N GLY A 76 1.55 20.26 1.23
CA GLY A 76 2.62 19.51 0.57
C GLY A 76 3.81 19.29 1.50
N THR A 77 4.41 20.38 1.97
CA THR A 77 5.59 20.38 2.84
C THR A 77 5.31 19.69 4.18
N GLY A 78 4.11 19.85 4.74
CA GLY A 78 3.72 19.20 6.00
C GLY A 78 3.67 17.67 5.90
N LYS A 79 3.14 17.13 4.80
CA LYS A 79 3.08 15.68 4.56
C LYS A 79 4.44 15.10 4.20
N GLU A 80 5.18 15.78 3.33
CA GLU A 80 6.49 15.33 2.88
C GLU A 80 7.49 15.27 4.04
N LYS A 81 7.48 16.26 4.93
CA LYS A 81 8.41 16.35 6.06
C LYS A 81 8.33 15.17 7.04
N HIS A 82 7.14 14.62 7.28
CA HIS A 82 6.93 13.56 8.28
C HIS A 82 6.87 12.16 7.65
N MET A 83 6.54 12.06 6.36
CA MET A 83 6.43 10.78 5.66
C MET A 83 7.77 10.07 5.56
N GLN A 84 8.83 10.78 5.17
CA GLN A 84 10.15 10.17 5.02
C GLN A 84 10.74 9.75 6.37
N GLY A 85 10.61 10.60 7.40
CA GLY A 85 11.10 10.28 8.75
C GLY A 85 10.44 9.02 9.31
N GLY A 86 9.12 8.91 9.21
CA GLY A 86 8.42 7.69 9.67
C GLY A 86 8.79 6.44 8.86
N PHE A 87 9.05 6.58 7.56
CA PHE A 87 9.55 5.46 6.76
C PHE A 87 10.96 5.04 7.20
N ASP A 88 11.88 5.99 7.33
CA ASP A 88 13.27 5.72 7.69
C ASP A 88 13.38 5.07 9.09
N GLU A 89 12.55 5.53 10.05
CA GLU A 89 12.46 4.96 11.40
C GLU A 89 11.93 3.52 11.39
N GLY A 90 10.90 3.23 10.60
CA GLY A 90 10.29 1.90 10.52
C GLY A 90 11.03 0.91 9.61
N TYR A 91 11.74 1.41 8.60
CA TYR A 91 12.33 0.60 7.53
C TYR A 91 13.35 -0.39 8.06
N GLY A 92 14.25 0.04 8.97
CA GLY A 92 15.29 -0.83 9.51
C GLY A 92 14.74 -2.09 10.18
N LEU A 93 13.81 -1.91 11.14
CA LEU A 93 13.17 -3.03 11.82
C LEU A 93 12.28 -3.84 10.88
N GLY A 94 11.53 -3.18 9.99
CA GLY A 94 10.67 -3.84 9.01
C GLY A 94 11.46 -4.73 8.03
N ALA A 95 12.65 -4.29 7.60
CA ALA A 95 13.54 -5.04 6.74
C ALA A 95 14.07 -6.30 7.44
N GLU A 96 14.52 -6.18 8.69
CA GLU A 96 14.99 -7.32 9.49
C GLU A 96 13.90 -8.34 9.75
N LEU A 97 12.68 -7.87 10.08
CA LEU A 97 11.54 -8.75 10.28
C LEU A 97 11.15 -9.46 8.98
N GLY A 98 11.08 -8.71 7.88
CA GLY A 98 10.79 -9.24 6.54
C GLY A 98 11.82 -10.28 6.09
N LEU A 99 13.10 -10.05 6.37
CA LEU A 99 14.18 -10.99 6.06
C LEU A 99 13.99 -12.32 6.80
N LYS A 100 13.73 -12.28 8.12
CA LYS A 100 13.53 -13.50 8.93
C LYS A 100 12.26 -14.25 8.53
N VAL A 101 11.16 -13.53 8.26
CA VAL A 101 9.91 -14.13 7.77
C VAL A 101 10.11 -14.77 6.41
N GLY A 102 10.75 -14.05 5.48
CA GLY A 102 11.06 -14.54 4.14
C GLY A 102 11.97 -15.78 4.17
N TRP A 103 12.95 -15.81 5.07
CA TRP A 103 13.78 -16.99 5.28
C TRP A 103 12.97 -18.20 5.75
N CYS A 104 12.11 -18.06 6.76
CA CYS A 104 11.26 -19.15 7.24
C CYS A 104 10.38 -19.72 6.13
N LEU A 105 9.66 -18.84 5.41
CA LEU A 105 8.78 -19.24 4.32
C LEU A 105 9.56 -19.86 3.15
N GLY A 106 10.71 -19.28 2.80
CA GLY A 106 11.57 -19.78 1.73
C GLY A 106 12.16 -21.16 2.04
N VAL A 107 12.52 -21.43 3.29
CA VAL A 107 12.98 -22.77 3.70
C VAL A 107 11.85 -23.79 3.60
N LEU A 108 10.65 -23.45 4.09
CA LEU A 108 9.48 -24.34 3.99
C LEU A 108 9.11 -24.63 2.53
N ASP A 109 9.15 -23.61 1.67
CA ASP A 109 8.89 -23.76 0.23
C ASP A 109 9.99 -24.60 -0.45
N GLY A 110 11.25 -24.40 -0.08
CA GLY A 110 12.37 -25.22 -0.55
C GLY A 110 12.24 -26.69 -0.16
N ILE A 111 11.84 -26.97 1.09
CA ILE A 111 11.54 -28.32 1.55
C ILE A 111 10.39 -28.91 0.75
N TYR A 112 9.28 -28.18 0.59
CA TYR A 112 8.11 -28.64 -0.17
C TYR A 112 8.47 -29.06 -1.60
N HIS A 113 9.33 -28.30 -2.29
CA HIS A 113 9.80 -28.58 -3.64
C HIS A 113 10.84 -29.71 -3.71
N ALA A 114 11.64 -29.90 -2.65
CA ALA A 114 12.60 -31.00 -2.56
C ALA A 114 11.92 -32.36 -2.33
N LEU A 115 10.72 -32.37 -1.73
CA LEU A 115 9.96 -33.59 -1.49
C LEU A 115 9.45 -34.21 -2.81
N PRO A 116 9.63 -35.53 -3.00
CA PRO A 116 9.18 -36.20 -4.20
C PRO A 116 7.66 -36.04 -4.33
N SER A 117 7.22 -35.55 -5.49
CA SER A 117 5.81 -35.60 -5.84
C SER A 117 5.38 -37.06 -5.89
N THR A 118 4.24 -37.38 -5.27
CA THR A 118 3.58 -38.69 -5.40
C THR A 118 3.10 -39.00 -6.83
N ALA A 119 3.43 -38.14 -7.80
CA ALA A 119 3.17 -38.35 -9.21
C ALA A 119 4.14 -39.41 -9.77
N PRO A 120 3.68 -40.32 -10.66
CA PRO A 120 4.52 -41.35 -11.24
C PRO A 120 5.48 -40.75 -12.26
N SER A 121 6.55 -40.11 -11.79
CA SER A 121 7.64 -39.66 -12.64
C SER A 121 8.76 -40.68 -12.58
N ASN A 122 9.17 -41.14 -13.77
CA ASN A 122 10.21 -42.13 -14.04
C ASN A 122 11.59 -41.62 -13.61
N ARG A 123 11.79 -41.41 -12.31
CA ARG A 123 13.09 -41.11 -11.71
C ARG A 123 13.55 -42.36 -10.97
N ILE A 124 14.76 -42.79 -11.29
CA ILE A 124 15.53 -43.87 -10.64
C ILE A 124 15.99 -43.37 -9.25
N ALA A 125 15.07 -42.80 -8.46
CA ALA A 125 15.32 -42.43 -7.09
C ALA A 125 15.04 -43.67 -6.25
N SER A 126 16.10 -44.18 -5.63
CA SER A 126 16.09 -45.30 -4.70
C SER A 126 14.83 -45.29 -3.84
N LYS A 127 13.99 -46.33 -3.98
CA LYS A 127 12.80 -46.59 -3.15
C LYS A 127 13.10 -46.58 -1.63
N SER A 128 14.38 -46.59 -1.24
CA SER A 128 14.83 -46.56 0.16
C SER A 128 14.80 -45.18 0.82
N ALA A 129 14.80 -44.07 0.07
CA ALA A 129 14.83 -42.73 0.67
C ALA A 129 13.42 -42.22 1.02
N VAL A 130 12.42 -42.57 0.20
CA VAL A 130 11.04 -42.08 0.33
C VAL A 130 10.35 -42.68 1.58
N ASP A 131 10.70 -43.91 1.96
CA ASP A 131 10.18 -44.59 3.16
C ASP A 131 10.82 -44.11 4.48
N GLN A 132 11.90 -43.31 4.40
CA GLN A 132 12.60 -42.76 5.57
C GLN A 132 12.22 -41.31 5.86
N LEU A 133 11.44 -40.66 4.99
CA LEU A 133 11.02 -39.29 5.26
C LEU A 133 9.91 -39.26 6.30
N ILE A 134 10.23 -38.62 7.43
CA ILE A 134 9.35 -38.47 8.60
C ILE A 134 8.16 -37.53 8.30
N ILE A 135 8.25 -36.71 7.24
CA ILE A 135 7.27 -35.66 6.91
C ILE A 135 6.76 -35.82 5.47
N SER A 136 5.44 -35.76 5.30
CA SER A 136 4.80 -35.79 3.99
C SER A 136 4.77 -34.41 3.34
N ARG A 137 4.71 -34.38 2.00
CA ARG A 137 4.56 -33.15 1.22
C ARG A 137 3.29 -32.36 1.57
N GLU A 138 2.23 -33.07 1.93
CA GLU A 138 0.98 -32.43 2.37
C GLU A 138 1.13 -31.78 3.75
N ASP A 139 1.93 -32.36 4.64
CA ASP A 139 2.17 -31.79 5.96
C ASP A 139 2.97 -30.49 5.85
N VAL A 140 3.99 -30.45 4.98
CA VAL A 140 4.74 -29.21 4.71
C VAL A 140 3.84 -28.14 4.11
N ARG A 141 2.91 -28.52 3.21
CA ARG A 141 1.96 -27.57 2.61
C ARG A 141 1.04 -26.94 3.65
N LYS A 142 0.53 -27.74 4.59
CA LYS A 142 -0.29 -27.23 5.70
C LYS A 142 0.53 -26.29 6.57
N LEU A 143 1.74 -26.70 6.92
CA LEU A 143 2.64 -25.90 7.73
C LEU A 143 2.99 -24.56 7.07
N GLN A 144 3.19 -24.55 5.74
CA GLN A 144 3.40 -23.33 4.97
C GLN A 144 2.17 -22.41 5.02
N SER A 145 0.97 -22.96 4.81
CA SER A 145 -0.27 -22.19 4.92
C SER A 145 -0.47 -21.61 6.33
N ASP A 146 -0.15 -22.38 7.36
CA ASP A 146 -0.23 -21.93 8.76
C ASP A 146 0.80 -20.83 9.03
N ALA A 147 2.03 -20.98 8.53
CA ALA A 147 3.09 -19.99 8.65
C ALA A 147 2.71 -18.66 7.97
N GLU A 148 2.16 -18.71 6.75
CA GLU A 148 1.71 -17.52 6.02
C GLU A 148 0.57 -16.79 6.74
N ALA A 149 -0.39 -17.53 7.29
CA ALA A 149 -1.51 -16.95 8.03
C ALA A 149 -1.02 -16.32 9.35
N GLU A 150 -0.20 -17.03 10.11
CA GLU A 150 0.31 -16.56 11.40
C GLU A 150 1.31 -15.41 11.26
N MET A 151 2.27 -15.51 10.32
CA MET A 151 3.32 -14.51 10.08
C MET A 151 2.89 -13.42 9.09
N SER A 152 1.59 -13.23 8.89
CA SER A 152 1.07 -12.13 8.08
C SER A 152 1.45 -10.77 8.68
N LEU A 153 1.63 -9.74 7.84
CA LEU A 153 1.98 -8.38 8.29
C LEU A 153 1.02 -7.85 9.37
N GLN A 154 -0.27 -8.18 9.25
CA GLN A 154 -1.30 -7.76 10.20
C GLN A 154 -1.07 -8.33 11.60
N ASN A 155 -0.57 -9.56 11.67
CA ASN A 155 -0.29 -10.24 12.94
C ASN A 155 1.08 -9.83 13.50
N LEU A 156 2.09 -9.71 12.64
CA LEU A 156 3.43 -9.25 13.01
C LEU A 156 3.40 -7.85 13.61
N PHE A 157 2.75 -6.91 12.94
CA PHE A 157 2.61 -5.53 13.41
C PHE A 157 1.32 -5.29 14.21
N SER A 158 0.76 -6.36 14.79
CA SER A 158 -0.44 -6.23 15.61
C SER A 158 -0.16 -5.40 16.86
N GLN A 159 -1.21 -4.76 17.39
CA GLN A 159 -1.12 -4.01 18.64
C GLN A 159 -0.74 -4.88 19.85
N ASN A 160 -0.70 -6.21 19.70
CA ASN A 160 -0.22 -7.11 20.74
C ASN A 160 1.29 -7.00 20.94
N TYR A 161 2.04 -6.76 19.85
CA TYR A 161 3.50 -6.71 19.87
C TYR A 161 4.06 -5.30 19.74
N PHE A 162 3.29 -4.36 19.19
CA PHE A 162 3.68 -2.97 19.03
C PHE A 162 2.70 -2.01 19.69
N HIS A 163 3.23 -0.94 20.27
CA HIS A 163 2.45 0.19 20.75
C HIS A 163 2.10 1.18 19.62
N THR A 164 1.15 2.08 19.90
CA THR A 164 0.76 3.18 18.99
C THR A 164 1.90 4.18 18.74
N ASP A 165 2.92 4.20 19.60
CA ASP A 165 4.13 5.03 19.47
C ASP A 165 5.27 4.31 18.74
N TYR A 166 4.98 3.17 18.10
CA TYR A 166 5.93 2.34 17.34
C TYR A 166 7.01 1.64 18.17
N THR A 167 6.87 1.60 19.49
CA THR A 167 7.73 0.81 20.38
C THR A 167 7.27 -0.65 20.49
N TRP A 168 8.21 -1.59 20.61
CA TRP A 168 7.90 -3.02 20.79
C TRP A 168 7.54 -3.36 22.26
N ARG A 169 6.70 -4.39 22.44
CA ARG A 169 6.15 -4.85 23.74
C ARG A 169 6.83 -6.08 24.30
N PHE A 170 7.65 -6.76 23.50
CA PHE A 170 8.26 -8.03 23.87
C PHE A 170 9.66 -7.83 24.42
N ASP A 171 10.08 -8.78 25.27
CA ASP A 171 11.38 -8.76 25.92
C ASP A 171 12.47 -9.11 24.89
N VAL A 172 13.38 -8.15 24.67
CA VAL A 172 14.53 -8.33 23.79
C VAL A 172 15.71 -8.66 24.69
N PRO A 173 16.38 -9.82 24.50
CA PRO A 173 17.52 -10.16 25.33
C PRO A 173 18.59 -9.08 25.15
N GLU A 174 18.86 -8.34 26.23
CA GLU A 174 19.95 -7.37 26.26
C GLU A 174 21.24 -8.13 25.96
N SER A 175 21.88 -7.80 24.83
CA SER A 175 23.25 -8.26 24.61
C SER A 175 24.09 -7.66 25.74
N GLN A 176 24.77 -8.50 26.50
CA GLN A 176 25.40 -8.19 27.80
C GLN A 176 26.62 -7.24 27.71
N LYS A 177 26.72 -6.47 26.63
CA LYS A 177 27.73 -5.45 26.38
C LYS A 177 27.02 -4.23 25.79
N ASP A 178 26.80 -3.25 26.66
CA ASP A 178 26.32 -1.91 26.37
C ASP A 178 24.89 -1.80 25.81
N ALA A 179 24.04 -1.03 26.52
CA ALA A 179 22.65 -0.77 26.15
C ALA A 179 22.49 -0.03 24.79
N ASP A 180 23.58 0.48 24.24
CA ASP A 180 23.64 1.19 22.95
C ASP A 180 23.76 0.26 21.72
N ASP A 181 24.03 -1.05 21.91
CA ASP A 181 24.27 -1.99 20.80
C ASP A 181 23.08 -2.94 20.50
N ILE A 182 21.86 -2.56 20.89
CA ILE A 182 20.67 -3.32 20.50
C ILE A 182 20.40 -3.10 19.00
N THR A 183 20.83 -4.06 18.19
CA THR A 183 20.58 -4.07 16.74
C THR A 183 19.13 -4.46 16.43
N PHE A 184 18.59 -3.90 15.32
CA PHE A 184 17.27 -4.29 14.80
C PHE A 184 17.16 -5.79 14.52
N GLU A 185 18.26 -6.44 14.17
CA GLU A 185 18.31 -7.89 13.97
C GLU A 185 17.94 -8.65 15.25
N THR A 186 18.45 -8.21 16.41
CA THR A 186 18.20 -8.84 17.70
C THR A 186 16.74 -8.62 18.13
N ILE A 187 16.21 -7.42 17.88
CA ILE A 187 14.80 -7.09 18.12
C ILE A 187 13.89 -7.96 17.25
N ALA A 188 14.18 -8.07 15.95
CA ALA A 188 13.40 -8.91 15.04
C ALA A 188 13.46 -10.39 15.42
N ALA A 189 14.60 -10.88 15.91
CA ALA A 189 14.76 -12.25 16.39
C ALA A 189 13.98 -12.53 17.69
N ALA A 190 13.82 -11.52 18.54
CA ALA A 190 13.06 -11.61 19.78
C ALA A 190 11.53 -11.61 19.55
N HIS A 191 11.06 -11.26 18.36
CA HIS A 191 9.63 -11.23 18.06
C HIS A 191 9.01 -12.63 18.28
N PRO A 192 7.95 -12.77 19.11
CA PRO A 192 7.42 -14.07 19.53
C PRO A 192 7.02 -15.01 18.38
N LEU A 193 6.32 -14.48 17.37
CA LEU A 193 5.93 -15.26 16.18
C LEU A 193 7.14 -15.71 15.36
N VAL A 194 8.06 -14.79 15.06
CA VAL A 194 9.27 -15.11 14.29
C VAL A 194 10.10 -16.17 15.03
N LYS A 195 10.32 -15.99 16.34
CA LYS A 195 11.03 -16.95 17.17
C LYS A 195 10.41 -18.34 17.12
N LYS A 196 9.08 -18.44 17.35
CA LYS A 196 8.34 -19.70 17.27
C LYS A 196 8.58 -20.41 15.93
N TRP A 197 8.41 -19.67 14.83
CA TRP A 197 8.51 -20.25 13.49
C TRP A 197 9.95 -20.59 13.08
N VAL A 198 10.93 -19.77 13.45
CA VAL A 198 12.35 -20.07 13.26
C VAL A 198 12.73 -21.37 13.98
N GLU A 199 12.29 -21.55 15.23
CA GLU A 199 12.52 -22.78 16.00
C GLU A 199 11.86 -24.00 15.33
N GLN A 200 10.62 -23.87 14.88
CA GLN A 200 9.91 -24.95 14.17
C GLN A 200 10.59 -25.32 12.84
N VAL A 201 10.96 -24.35 12.03
CA VAL A 201 11.64 -24.55 10.74
C VAL A 201 13.01 -25.20 10.96
N THR A 202 13.76 -24.75 11.96
CA THR A 202 15.07 -25.33 12.30
C THR A 202 14.93 -26.77 12.77
N GLU A 203 13.91 -27.07 13.57
CA GLU A 203 13.64 -28.44 14.03
C GLU A 203 13.27 -29.37 12.86
N ILE A 204 12.43 -28.92 11.94
CA ILE A 204 12.07 -29.69 10.74
C ILE A 204 13.29 -29.93 9.86
N SER A 205 14.09 -28.89 9.65
CA SER A 205 15.32 -28.97 8.85
C SER A 205 16.31 -29.96 9.46
N ARG A 206 16.47 -29.93 10.78
CA ARG A 206 17.30 -30.90 11.53
C ARG A 206 16.79 -32.33 11.36
N ARG A 207 15.48 -32.56 11.45
CA ARG A 207 14.87 -33.89 11.21
C ARG A 207 15.12 -34.41 9.81
N LEU A 208 15.22 -33.53 8.82
CA LEU A 208 15.55 -33.85 7.44
C LEU A 208 17.07 -33.92 7.17
N GLY A 209 17.92 -33.65 8.18
CA GLY A 209 19.37 -33.63 8.04
C GLY A 209 19.90 -32.43 7.24
N LEU A 210 19.09 -31.38 7.06
CA LEU A 210 19.49 -30.15 6.39
C LEU A 210 20.22 -29.25 7.39
N ASN A 211 21.43 -28.82 7.03
CA ASN A 211 22.21 -27.87 7.82
C ASN A 211 21.96 -26.47 7.26
N LEU A 212 21.13 -25.70 7.96
CA LEU A 212 20.88 -24.30 7.67
C LEU A 212 21.86 -23.49 8.51
N GLN A 213 22.93 -23.00 7.87
CA GLN A 213 23.91 -22.08 8.47
C GLN A 213 23.52 -20.63 8.23
#